data_AF-A0A955QR29-F1
#
_entry.id   AF-A0A955QR29-F1
#
_cell.length_a   1.000
_cell.length_b   1.000
_cell.length_c   1.000
_cell.angle_alpha   90.00
_cell.angle_beta   90.00
_cell.angle_gamma   90.00
#
_symmetry.space_group_name_H-M   'P 1'
#
loop_
_entity.id
_entity.type
_entity.pdbx_description
1 polymer ?
#
loop_
_entity_poly.entity_id
_entity_poly.type
_entity_poly.pdbx_seq_one_letter_code
_entity_poly.pdbx_strand_id
1 'polypeptide(L)'
;MKRLGDVWPQLVSFENLLAAYRKARLGKSRRPGVGEFSLQLEPELLQLQRDLQSEAYQPGTYRLFTIYDRKPRVIAAAPFRDRVVHHAVMQLIEPRLDRTFITDSYACRQGKGVHAAVDRYQAWCRTYRYVLKMDVRHYFPSI
;
A
#
# COMPACT_ATOMS: atom_id res chain seq x y z
N MET A 1 -20.98 -7.29 -3.52
CA MET A 1 -19.72 -7.10 -4.29
C MET A 1 -19.51 -8.33 -5.16
N LYS A 2 -19.33 -8.22 -6.48
CA LYS A 2 -19.07 -9.40 -7.33
C LYS A 2 -17.70 -9.97 -6.99
N ARG A 3 -17.59 -11.30 -6.90
CA ARG A 3 -16.31 -11.98 -6.62
C ARG A 3 -15.27 -11.57 -7.66
N LEU A 4 -14.07 -11.29 -7.19
CA LEU A 4 -12.89 -11.13 -8.01
C LEU A 4 -12.48 -12.54 -8.51
N GLY A 5 -12.89 -12.92 -9.72
CA GLY A 5 -12.46 -14.16 -10.37
C GLY A 5 -11.02 -14.08 -10.88
N ASP A 6 -10.35 -15.22 -10.91
CA ASP A 6 -9.04 -15.45 -11.55
C ASP A 6 -7.92 -14.45 -11.20
N VAL A 7 -7.91 -13.96 -9.96
CA VAL A 7 -6.90 -13.02 -9.48
C VAL A 7 -5.56 -13.70 -9.24
N TRP A 8 -5.58 -14.94 -8.75
CA TRP A 8 -4.35 -15.61 -8.33
C TRP A 8 -3.33 -15.79 -9.47
N PRO A 9 -3.71 -16.29 -10.67
CA PRO A 9 -2.78 -16.38 -11.79
C PRO A 9 -2.23 -15.01 -12.23
N GLN A 10 -3.05 -13.96 -12.15
CA GLN A 10 -2.63 -12.60 -12.47
C GLN A 10 -1.65 -12.06 -11.41
N LEU A 11 -1.91 -12.34 -10.13
CA LEU A 11 -1.09 -11.90 -9.01
C LEU A 11 0.33 -12.44 -9.12
N VAL A 12 0.46 -13.74 -9.36
CA VAL A 12 1.75 -14.45 -9.43
C VAL A 12 2.40 -14.38 -10.80
N SER A 13 1.80 -13.68 -11.76
CA SER A 13 2.41 -13.49 -13.08
C SER A 13 3.71 -12.69 -12.97
N PHE A 14 4.72 -13.09 -13.73
CA PHE A 14 6.02 -12.40 -13.73
C PHE A 14 5.87 -10.93 -14.11
N GLU A 15 4.99 -10.63 -15.07
CA GLU A 15 4.69 -9.26 -15.51
C GLU A 15 4.15 -8.39 -14.37
N ASN A 16 3.19 -8.91 -13.59
CA ASN A 16 2.64 -8.19 -12.44
C ASN A 16 3.68 -7.98 -11.35
N LEU A 17 4.50 -9.01 -11.05
CA LEU A 17 5.57 -8.92 -10.06
C LEU A 17 6.66 -7.91 -10.47
N LEU A 18 7.04 -7.89 -11.75
CA LEU A 18 7.99 -6.92 -12.29
C LEU A 18 7.43 -5.49 -12.23
N ALA A 19 6.15 -5.30 -12.59
CA ALA A 19 5.47 -4.02 -12.45
C ALA A 19 5.39 -3.58 -10.98
N ALA A 20 5.13 -4.51 -10.07
CA ALA A 20 5.11 -4.28 -8.63
C ALA A 20 6.47 -3.83 -8.10
N TYR A 21 7.54 -4.50 -8.52
CA TYR A 21 8.90 -4.10 -8.18
C TYR A 21 9.21 -2.67 -8.64
N ARG A 22 8.87 -2.32 -9.89
CA ARG A 22 9.08 -0.97 -10.44
C ARG A 22 8.37 0.08 -9.60
N LYS A 23 7.11 -0.18 -9.20
CA LYS A 23 6.36 0.70 -8.29
C LYS A 23 6.99 0.77 -6.89
N ALA A 24 7.38 -0.36 -6.32
CA ALA A 24 7.99 -0.44 -4.99
C ALA A 24 9.32 0.31 -4.89
N ARG A 25 10.11 0.28 -5.98
CA ARG A 25 11.43 0.92 -6.10
C ARG A 25 11.34 2.43 -6.33
N LEU A 26 10.24 2.93 -6.90
CA LEU A 26 10.13 4.33 -7.34
C LEU A 26 10.46 5.31 -6.20
N GLY A 27 11.42 6.21 -6.46
CA GLY A 27 11.91 7.20 -5.48
C GLY A 27 12.72 6.63 -4.31
N LYS A 28 13.00 5.32 -4.27
CA LYS A 28 13.61 4.64 -3.12
C LYS A 28 14.86 3.81 -3.50
N SER A 29 15.39 4.00 -4.71
CA SER A 29 16.51 3.21 -5.25
C SER A 29 17.78 3.23 -4.38
N ARG A 30 18.01 4.29 -3.59
CA ARG A 30 19.18 4.42 -2.72
C ARG A 30 19.07 3.68 -1.38
N ARG A 31 17.94 3.02 -1.09
CA ARG A 31 17.77 2.26 0.15
C ARG A 31 18.50 0.91 0.04
N PRO A 32 19.29 0.48 1.04
CA PRO A 32 20.09 -0.75 0.96
C PRO A 32 19.30 -1.99 0.51
N GLY A 33 18.20 -2.33 1.18
CA GLY A 33 17.37 -3.48 0.79
C GLY A 33 16.64 -3.34 -0.55
N VAL A 34 16.57 -2.14 -1.14
CA VAL A 34 16.13 -1.97 -2.54
C VAL A 34 17.29 -2.25 -3.48
N GLY A 35 18.48 -1.77 -3.16
CA GLY A 35 19.71 -2.00 -3.91
C GLY A 35 20.07 -3.48 -4.00
N GLU A 36 20.11 -4.18 -2.86
CA GLU A 36 20.40 -5.63 -2.77
C GLU A 36 19.47 -6.44 -3.67
N PHE A 37 18.15 -6.23 -3.54
CA PHE A 37 17.17 -6.87 -4.39
C PHE A 37 17.31 -6.48 -5.87
N SER A 38 17.66 -5.22 -6.16
CA SER A 38 17.83 -4.75 -7.54
C SER A 38 19.07 -5.36 -8.22
N LEU A 39 20.12 -5.67 -7.47
CA LEU A 39 21.33 -6.33 -7.98
C LEU A 39 21.06 -7.79 -8.39
N GLN A 40 20.12 -8.44 -7.71
CA GLN A 40 19.69 -9.82 -7.94
C GLN A 40 18.25 -9.88 -8.48
N LEU A 41 17.83 -8.87 -9.26
CA LEU A 41 16.43 -8.65 -9.61
C LEU A 41 15.72 -9.88 -10.21
N GLU A 42 16.32 -10.46 -11.24
CA GLU A 42 15.75 -11.60 -11.95
C GLU A 42 15.65 -12.85 -11.06
N PRO A 43 16.74 -13.33 -10.41
CA PRO A 43 16.65 -14.50 -9.54
C PRO A 43 15.71 -14.28 -8.35
N GLU A 44 15.72 -13.09 -7.74
CA GLU A 44 14.79 -12.74 -6.65
C GLU A 44 13.33 -12.77 -7.08
N LEU A 45 12.99 -12.19 -8.24
CA LEU A 45 11.62 -12.20 -8.76
C LEU A 45 11.16 -13.59 -9.17
N LEU A 46 12.02 -14.38 -9.81
CA LEU A 46 11.71 -15.76 -10.19
C LEU A 46 11.55 -16.67 -8.96
N GLN A 47 12.36 -16.47 -7.91
CA GLN A 47 12.18 -17.17 -6.65
C GLN A 47 10.89 -16.75 -5.96
N LEU A 48 10.61 -15.44 -5.88
CA LEU A 48 9.36 -14.94 -5.33
C LEU A 48 8.14 -15.48 -6.07
N GLN A 49 8.19 -15.54 -7.41
CA GLN A 49 7.14 -16.12 -8.22
C GLN A 49 6.90 -17.59 -7.86
N ARG A 50 7.98 -18.39 -7.81
CA ARG A 50 7.89 -19.82 -7.46
C ARG A 50 7.31 -20.03 -6.07
N ASP A 51 7.76 -19.25 -5.08
CA ASP A 51 7.27 -19.33 -3.70
C ASP A 51 5.79 -18.95 -3.59
N LEU A 52 5.33 -17.97 -4.39
CA LEU A 52 3.92 -17.62 -4.45
C LEU A 52 3.11 -18.72 -5.14
N GLN A 53 3.59 -19.26 -6.27
CA GLN A 53 2.89 -20.32 -7.02
C GLN A 53 2.77 -21.62 -6.21
N SER A 54 3.77 -21.95 -5.40
CA SER A 54 3.77 -23.12 -4.51
C SER A 54 3.10 -22.87 -3.17
N GLU A 55 2.58 -21.64 -2.94
CA GLU A 55 2.01 -21.21 -1.66
C GLU A 55 2.99 -21.30 -0.47
N ALA A 56 4.30 -21.36 -0.75
CA ALA A 56 5.37 -21.41 0.25
C ALA A 56 5.83 -20.02 0.73
N TYR A 57 5.36 -18.94 0.09
CA TYR A 57 5.71 -17.58 0.47
C TYR A 57 5.29 -17.26 1.91
N GLN A 58 6.25 -16.83 2.72
CA GLN A 58 6.01 -16.29 4.06
C GLN A 58 6.52 -14.85 4.14
N PRO A 59 5.71 -13.90 4.63
CA PRO A 59 6.18 -12.54 4.90
C PRO A 59 7.32 -12.54 5.91
N GLY A 60 8.33 -11.71 5.68
CA GLY A 60 9.43 -11.54 6.61
C GLY A 60 9.08 -10.66 7.81
N THR A 61 9.96 -10.65 8.79
CA THR A 61 9.78 -9.88 10.02
C THR A 61 9.81 -8.37 9.74
N TYR A 62 8.84 -7.64 10.29
CA TYR A 62 8.80 -6.19 10.21
C TYR A 62 9.92 -5.56 11.04
N ARG A 63 10.59 -4.56 10.46
CA ARG A 63 11.49 -3.69 11.22
C ARG A 63 10.69 -2.59 11.88
N LEU A 64 10.59 -2.63 13.20
CA LEU A 64 9.94 -1.60 14.01
C LEU A 64 10.92 -0.48 14.36
N PHE A 65 10.50 0.77 14.19
CA PHE A 65 11.26 1.94 14.65
C PHE A 65 10.30 3.10 14.92
N THR A 66 10.66 3.96 15.88
CA THR A 66 9.85 5.13 16.22
C THR A 66 10.32 6.36 15.47
N ILE A 67 9.40 7.09 14.86
CA ILE A 67 9.64 8.43 14.33
C ILE A 67 8.99 9.47 15.24
N TYR A 68 9.63 10.64 15.37
CA TYR A 68 9.21 11.72 16.27
C TYR A 68 8.80 12.97 15.47
N ASP A 69 7.92 12.81 14.48
CA ASP A 69 7.40 13.93 13.69
C ASP A 69 5.99 14.34 14.16
N ARG A 70 5.91 15.49 14.84
CA ARG A 70 4.76 16.05 15.60
C ARG A 70 4.25 15.19 16.77
N LYS A 71 4.09 13.89 16.58
CA LYS A 71 3.73 12.90 17.60
C LYS A 71 4.55 11.62 17.39
N PRO A 72 4.99 10.92 18.46
CA PRO A 72 5.67 9.63 18.33
C PRO A 72 4.81 8.63 17.57
N ARG A 73 5.39 7.94 16.58
CA ARG A 73 4.72 6.85 15.84
C ARG A 73 5.68 5.69 15.67
N VAL A 74 5.24 4.50 16.08
CA VAL A 74 5.93 3.26 15.73
C VAL A 74 5.61 2.93 14.28
N ILE A 75 6.65 2.84 13.45
CA ILE A 75 6.57 2.47 12.04
C ILE A 75 7.00 1.01 11.91
N ALA A 76 6.14 0.22 11.27
CA ALA A 76 6.47 -1.14 10.86
C ALA A 76 6.89 -1.13 9.39
N ALA A 77 8.18 -1.27 9.13
CA ALA A 77 8.69 -1.37 7.76
C ALA A 77 8.84 -2.84 7.35
N ALA A 78 8.02 -3.26 6.39
CA ALA A 78 8.17 -4.56 5.75
C ALA A 78 9.50 -4.65 4.96
N PRO A 79 10.14 -5.82 4.91
CA PRO A 79 11.22 -6.15 3.96
C PRO A 79 10.87 -5.75 2.52
N PHE A 80 11.88 -5.44 1.71
CA PHE A 80 11.59 -4.95 0.34
C PHE A 80 10.88 -6.00 -0.51
N ARG A 81 11.26 -7.28 -0.39
CA ARG A 81 10.58 -8.42 -1.03
C ARG A 81 9.07 -8.41 -0.75
N ASP A 82 8.67 -8.23 0.49
CA ASP A 82 7.25 -8.19 0.88
C ASP A 82 6.55 -6.95 0.34
N ARG A 83 7.25 -5.81 0.25
CA ARG A 83 6.70 -4.61 -0.41
C ARG A 83 6.41 -4.87 -1.88
N VAL A 84 7.19 -5.68 -2.59
CA VAL A 84 6.88 -6.10 -3.97
C VAL A 84 5.55 -6.86 -3.98
N VAL A 85 5.35 -7.82 -3.07
CA VAL A 85 4.08 -8.57 -2.95
C VAL A 85 2.91 -7.64 -2.61
N HIS A 86 3.07 -6.71 -1.67
CA HIS A 86 2.02 -5.73 -1.34
C HIS A 86 1.61 -4.91 -2.58
N HIS A 87 2.59 -4.44 -3.36
CA HIS A 87 2.30 -3.72 -4.61
C HIS A 87 1.66 -4.61 -5.67
N ALA A 88 2.04 -5.90 -5.76
CA ALA A 88 1.45 -6.87 -6.68
C ALA A 88 -0.03 -7.14 -6.35
N VAL A 89 -0.37 -7.27 -5.07
CA VAL A 89 -1.75 -7.39 -4.58
C VAL A 89 -2.53 -6.12 -4.89
N MET A 90 -2.02 -4.96 -4.48
CA MET A 90 -2.72 -3.67 -4.62
C MET A 90 -3.03 -3.33 -6.07
N GLN A 91 -2.16 -3.67 -7.02
CA GLN A 91 -2.41 -3.47 -8.45
C GLN A 91 -3.73 -4.11 -8.95
N LEU A 92 -4.12 -5.24 -8.37
CA LEU A 92 -5.32 -5.97 -8.77
C LEU A 92 -6.55 -5.56 -7.97
N ILE A 93 -6.38 -5.28 -6.67
CA ILE A 93 -7.52 -4.99 -5.77
C ILE A 93 -7.91 -3.52 -5.74
N GLU A 94 -6.94 -2.60 -5.87
CA GLU A 94 -7.15 -1.15 -5.71
C GLU A 94 -8.23 -0.61 -6.66
N PRO A 95 -8.25 -0.92 -7.98
CA PRO A 95 -9.23 -0.33 -8.89
C PRO A 95 -10.67 -0.72 -8.57
N ARG A 96 -10.90 -1.90 -7.97
CA ARG A 96 -12.24 -2.36 -7.59
C ARG A 96 -12.62 -1.82 -6.22
N LEU A 97 -11.68 -1.80 -5.28
CA LEU A 97 -11.91 -1.26 -3.94
C LEU A 97 -12.20 0.25 -4.00
N ASP A 98 -11.45 1.01 -4.80
CA ASP A 98 -11.61 2.47 -4.90
C ASP A 98 -13.01 2.87 -5.40
N ARG A 99 -13.59 2.08 -6.30
CA ARG A 99 -14.97 2.28 -6.80
C ARG A 99 -16.05 2.09 -5.73
N THR A 100 -15.74 1.41 -4.62
CA THR A 100 -16.69 1.19 -3.53
C THR A 100 -16.63 2.28 -2.47
N PHE A 101 -15.57 3.11 -2.46
CA PHE A 101 -15.43 4.17 -1.48
C PHE A 101 -16.35 5.35 -1.77
N ILE A 102 -16.84 5.96 -0.69
CA ILE A 102 -17.57 7.22 -0.76
C ILE A 102 -16.71 8.33 -1.36
N THR A 103 -17.37 9.32 -1.94
CA THR A 103 -16.72 10.47 -2.59
C THR A 103 -15.80 11.23 -1.63
N ASP A 104 -16.21 11.40 -0.37
CA ASP A 104 -15.50 12.17 0.65
C ASP A 104 -14.47 11.34 1.45
N SER A 105 -13.97 10.24 0.87
CA SER A 105 -12.77 9.53 1.33
C SER A 105 -11.55 9.95 0.51
N TYR A 106 -10.51 10.46 1.16
CA TYR A 106 -9.41 11.17 0.48
C TYR A 106 -8.02 10.55 0.64
N ALA A 107 -7.78 9.79 1.70
CA ALA A 107 -6.45 9.27 2.01
C ALA A 107 -6.05 8.12 1.07
N CYS A 108 -4.80 8.11 0.62
CA CYS A 108 -4.21 7.01 -0.16
C CYS A 108 -4.97 6.63 -1.45
N ARG A 109 -5.62 7.59 -2.12
CA ARG A 109 -6.36 7.37 -3.37
C ARG A 109 -5.84 8.27 -4.49
N GLN A 110 -5.85 7.76 -5.72
CA GLN A 110 -5.45 8.55 -6.88
C GLN A 110 -6.45 9.70 -7.15
N GLY A 111 -5.92 10.88 -7.52
CA GLY A 111 -6.74 12.08 -7.74
C GLY A 111 -7.39 12.65 -6.47
N LYS A 112 -7.10 12.07 -5.30
CA LYS A 112 -7.50 12.59 -3.99
C LYS A 112 -6.26 13.07 -3.23
N GLY A 113 -6.50 13.73 -2.10
CA GLY A 113 -5.42 14.19 -1.23
C GLY A 113 -5.90 15.17 -0.17
N VAL A 114 -4.95 15.69 0.60
CA VAL A 114 -5.22 16.62 1.70
C VAL A 114 -5.89 17.90 1.19
N HIS A 115 -5.41 18.46 0.08
CA HIS A 115 -5.99 19.69 -0.49
C HIS A 115 -7.45 19.50 -0.89
N ALA A 116 -7.77 18.43 -1.63
CA ALA A 116 -9.17 18.12 -2.00
C ALA A 116 -10.09 17.92 -0.79
N ALA A 117 -9.57 17.34 0.31
CA ALA A 117 -10.32 17.19 1.55
C ALA A 117 -10.57 18.56 2.23
N VAL A 118 -9.56 19.42 2.26
CA VAL A 118 -9.65 20.77 2.84
C VAL A 118 -10.62 21.64 2.05
N ASP A 119 -10.56 21.62 0.72
CA ASP A 119 -11.46 22.42 -0.13
C ASP A 119 -12.92 22.01 0.09
N ARG A 120 -13.19 20.70 0.17
CA ARG A 120 -14.53 20.19 0.50
C ARG A 120 -14.99 20.63 1.89
N TYR A 121 -14.11 20.50 2.88
CA TYR A 121 -14.40 20.92 4.25
C TYR A 121 -14.70 22.42 4.33
N GLN A 122 -13.91 23.27 3.65
CA GLN A 122 -14.15 24.71 3.60
C GLN A 122 -15.50 25.06 2.96
N ALA A 123 -15.91 24.34 1.92
CA ALA A 123 -17.24 24.50 1.33
C ALA A 123 -18.34 24.19 2.37
N TRP A 124 -18.22 23.10 3.12
CA TRP A 124 -19.16 22.75 4.17
C TRP A 124 -19.18 23.74 5.34
N CYS A 125 -18.04 24.29 5.74
CA CYS A 125 -17.98 25.33 6.78
C CYS A 125 -18.79 26.59 6.44
N ARG A 126 -19.02 26.87 5.14
CA ARG A 126 -19.87 27.99 4.70
C ARG A 126 -21.37 27.68 4.80
N THR A 127 -21.74 26.40 4.83
CA THR A 127 -23.14 25.94 4.85
C THR A 127 -23.58 25.47 6.24
N TYR A 128 -22.70 24.81 6.98
CA TYR A 128 -23.01 24.17 8.26
C TYR A 128 -22.26 24.86 9.40
N ARG A 129 -22.99 25.16 10.49
CA ARG A 129 -22.47 25.88 11.66
C ARG A 129 -21.69 24.99 12.64
N TYR A 130 -21.95 23.69 12.65
CA TYR A 130 -21.42 22.75 13.65
C TYR A 130 -20.66 21.61 12.99
N VAL A 131 -19.61 21.13 13.65
CA VAL A 131 -18.75 20.04 13.20
C VAL A 131 -18.61 19.00 14.30
N LEU A 132 -18.81 17.73 13.94
CA LEU A 132 -18.46 16.60 14.78
C LEU A 132 -17.03 16.15 14.43
N LYS A 133 -16.10 16.31 15.36
CA LYS A 133 -14.73 15.82 15.22
C LYS A 133 -14.62 14.42 15.81
N MET A 134 -14.17 13.45 15.01
CA MET A 134 -13.94 12.06 15.42
C MET A 134 -12.52 11.63 15.08
N ASP A 135 -11.96 10.72 15.88
CA ASP A 135 -10.67 10.09 15.63
C ASP A 135 -10.70 8.64 16.11
N VAL A 136 -9.97 7.75 15.44
CA VAL A 136 -9.83 6.35 15.81
C VAL A 136 -8.44 6.12 16.40
N ARG A 137 -8.39 5.71 17.67
CA ARG A 137 -7.13 5.45 18.36
C ARG A 137 -6.45 4.21 17.78
N HIS A 138 -5.23 4.39 17.28
CA HIS A 138 -4.37 3.30 16.79
C HIS A 138 -5.08 2.34 15.83
N TYR A 139 -5.66 2.86 14.74
CA TYR A 139 -6.44 2.09 13.76
C TYR A 139 -5.87 0.69 13.41
N PHE A 140 -4.58 0.60 13.05
CA PHE A 140 -3.98 -0.70 12.70
C PHE A 140 -3.83 -1.65 13.91
N PRO A 141 -3.31 -1.23 15.08
CA PRO A 141 -3.34 -2.06 16.28
C PRO A 141 -4.74 -2.38 16.84
N SER A 142 -5.78 -1.65 16.44
CA SER A 142 -7.14 -1.82 16.97
C SER A 142 -8.04 -2.73 16.12
N ILE A 143 -7.50 -3.35 15.07
CA ILE A 143 -8.17 -4.31 14.18
C ILE A 143 -7.49 -5.66 14.33
#